data_AF-A0AAW4VZM0-F1
#
_entry.id   AF-A0AAW4VZM0-F1
#
_cell.length_a   1.000
_cell.length_b   1.000
_cell.length_c   1.000
_cell.angle_alpha   90.00
_cell.angle_beta   90.00
_cell.angle_gamma   90.00
#
_symmetry.space_group_name_H-M   'P 1'
#
loop_
_entity.id
_entity.type
_entity.pdbx_description
1 polymer ?
#
loop_
_entity_poly.entity_id
_entity_poly.type
_entity_poly.pdbx_seq_one_letter_code
_entity_poly.pdbx_strand_id
1 'polypeptide(L)' 'MKINKFVEDLKAKSVAELNEELVAAKKELFNLRFQNATNQLDNTGRIKEVRKNIARIQTVITEQANASK' A
#
# COMPACT_ATOMS: atom_id res chain seq x y z
N MET A 1 -16.94 -6.10 -0.63
CA MET A 1 -16.70 -5.37 -1.89
C MET A 1 -15.96 -4.04 -1.64
N LYS A 2 -14.71 -4.08 -1.14
CA LYS A 2 -13.88 -2.87 -0.90
C LYS A 2 -12.49 -2.90 -1.57
N ILE A 3 -12.04 -4.08 -2.00
CA ILE A 3 -10.69 -4.28 -2.58
C ILE A 3 -10.62 -3.83 -4.03
N ASN A 4 -11.65 -4.09 -4.84
CA ASN A 4 -11.65 -3.72 -6.26
C ASN A 4 -11.64 -2.20 -6.45
N LYS A 5 -12.45 -1.50 -5.66
CA LYS A 5 -12.51 -0.04 -5.68
C LYS A 5 -11.17 0.61 -5.34
N PHE A 6 -10.45 0.09 -4.35
CA PHE A 6 -9.10 0.56 -4.02
C PHE A 6 -8.12 0.40 -5.19
N VAL A 7 -8.18 -0.73 -5.91
CA VAL A 7 -7.30 -0.96 -7.08
C VAL A 7 -7.68 -0.05 -8.24
N GLU A 8 -8.97 0.18 -8.48
CA GLU A 8 -9.46 1.14 -9.49
C GLU A 8 -8.99 2.56 -9.17
N ASP A 9 -9.10 3.00 -7.90
CA ASP A 9 -8.64 4.32 -7.46
C ASP A 9 -7.12 4.47 -7.63
N LEU A 10 -6.33 3.41 -7.40
CA LEU A 10 -4.89 3.42 -7.66
C LEU A 10 -4.56 3.56 -9.15
N LYS A 11 -5.34 2.93 -10.04
CA LYS A 11 -5.11 3.03 -11.49
C LYS A 11 -5.39 4.42 -12.04
N ALA A 12 -6.28 5.18 -11.39
CA ALA A 12 -6.60 6.56 -11.76
C ALA A 12 -5.52 7.58 -11.35
N LYS A 13 -4.60 7.20 -10.46
CA LYS A 13 -3.52 8.07 -9.98
C LYS A 13 -2.32 8.08 -10.91
N SER A 14 -1.57 9.18 -10.87
CA SER A 14 -0.29 9.31 -11.55
C SER A 14 0.81 8.48 -10.88
N VAL A 15 1.87 8.16 -11.63
CA VAL A 15 3.06 7.45 -11.10
C VAL A 15 3.68 8.20 -9.90
N ALA A 16 3.66 9.54 -9.91
CA ALA A 16 4.18 10.35 -8.81
C ALA A 16 3.36 10.16 -7.53
N GLU A 17 2.03 10.28 -7.62
CA GLU A 17 1.11 10.08 -6.50
C GLU A 17 1.18 8.65 -5.95
N LEU A 18 1.30 7.65 -6.84
CA LEU A 18 1.46 6.25 -6.43
C LEU A 18 2.76 6.04 -5.64
N ASN A 19 3.85 6.72 -5.99
CA ASN A 19 5.09 6.66 -5.24
C ASN A 19 4.98 7.34 -3.87
N GLU A 20 4.29 8.47 -3.78
CA GLU A 20 4.01 9.13 -2.49
C GLU A 20 3.19 8.22 -1.58
N GLU A 21 2.14 7.59 -2.12
CA GLU A 21 1.28 6.67 -1.39
C GLU A 21 2.04 5.40 -0.95
N LEU A 22 2.97 4.93 -1.79
CA LEU A 22 3.86 3.82 -1.45
C LEU A 22 4.77 4.17 -0.26
N VAL A 23 5.34 5.39 -0.22
CA VAL A 23 6.17 5.86 0.89
C VAL A 23 5.34 5.99 2.17
N ALA A 24 4.14 6.57 2.07
CA ALA A 24 3.23 6.69 3.20
C ALA A 24 2.85 5.32 3.77
N ALA A 25 2.48 4.35 2.91
CA ALA A 25 2.14 2.99 3.33
C ALA A 25 3.32 2.24 3.97
N LYS A 26 4.56 2.46 3.48
CA LYS A 26 5.77 1.90 4.10
C LYS A 26 6.03 2.49 5.49
N LYS A 27 5.77 3.80 5.67
CA LYS A 27 5.88 4.46 6.99
C LYS A 27 4.83 3.93 7.97
N GLU A 28 3.59 3.75 7.51
CA GLU A 28 2.54 3.09 8.31
C GLU A 28 2.96 1.67 8.70
N LEU A 29 3.48 0.88 7.77
CA LEU A 29 3.95 -0.48 8.06
C LEU A 29 5.10 -0.50 9.09
N PHE A 30 6.04 0.45 9.01
CA PHE A 30 7.11 0.57 9.99
C PHE A 30 6.54 0.85 11.39
N ASN A 31 5.63 1.82 11.50
CA ASN A 31 4.99 2.16 12.77
C ASN A 31 4.20 0.98 13.35
N LEU A 32 3.45 0.25 12.51
CA LEU A 32 2.70 -0.92 12.94
C LEU A 32 3.62 -2.05 13.40
N ARG A 33 4.76 -2.27 12.72
CA ARG A 33 5.76 -3.26 13.15
C ARG A 33 6.42 -2.86 14.47
N PHE A 34 6.66 -1.57 14.67
CA PHE A 34 7.20 -1.03 15.92
C PHE A 34 6.21 -1.22 17.08
N GLN A 35 4.95 -0.83 16.90
CA GLN A 35 3.87 -1.05 17.87
C GLN A 35 3.65 -2.54 18.18
N ASN A 36 3.75 -3.41 17.17
CA ASN A 36 3.63 -4.85 17.36
C ASN A 36 4.82 -5.41 18.16
N ALA A 37 6.02 -4.89 17.96
CA ALA A 37 7.20 -5.27 18.73
C ALA A 37 7.12 -4.80 20.20
N THR A 38 6.47 -3.67 20.48
CA THR A 38 6.21 -3.18 21.83
C THR A 38 4.95 -3.77 22.47
N ASN A 39 4.26 -4.70 21.81
CA ASN A 39 2.97 -5.26 22.22
C ASN A 39 1.86 -4.20 22.44
N GLN A 40 1.94 -3.05 21.77
CA GLN A 40 0.97 -1.95 21.84
C GLN A 40 -0.02 -1.96 20.66
N LEU A 41 0.01 -3.01 19.84
CA LEU A 41 -0.84 -3.11 18.66
C LEU A 41 -2.06 -4.01 18.93
N ASP A 42 -3.23 -3.40 19.05
CA ASP A 42 -4.48 -4.13 19.28
C ASP A 42 -4.96 -4.91 18.04
N ASN A 43 -4.68 -4.39 16.83
CA ASN A 43 -5.11 -4.99 15.57
C ASN A 43 -3.93 -5.41 14.69
N THR A 44 -3.39 -6.61 14.96
CA THR A 44 -2.32 -7.23 14.16
C THR A 44 -2.73 -7.53 12.71
N GLY A 45 -4.04 -7.67 12.44
CA GLY A 45 -4.59 -7.85 11.09
C GLY A 45 -4.26 -6.69 10.16
N ARG A 46 -4.11 -5.47 10.72
CA ARG A 46 -3.76 -4.26 9.97
C ARG A 46 -2.41 -4.37 9.26
N ILE A 47 -1.42 -5.04 9.86
CA ILE A 47 -0.11 -5.28 9.24
C ILE A 47 -0.27 -6.04 7.92
N LYS A 48 -1.14 -7.05 7.89
CA LYS A 48 -1.40 -7.85 6.69
C LYS A 48 -2.10 -7.04 5.62
N GLU A 49 -3.04 -6.16 6.00
CA GLU A 49 -3.70 -5.25 5.06
C GLU A 49 -2.73 -4.27 4.42
N VAL A 50 -1.92 -3.58 5.23
CA VAL A 50 -0.95 -2.59 4.73
C VAL A 50 0.08 -3.25 3.82
N ARG A 51 0.57 -4.46 4.15
CA ARG A 51 1.44 -5.25 3.25
C ARG A 51 0.79 -5.53 1.90
N LYS A 52 -0.50 -5.91 1.88
CA LYS A 52 -1.24 -6.14 0.63
C LYS A 52 -1.44 -4.85 -0.16
N ASN A 53 -1.67 -3.72 0.51
CA ASN A 53 -1.81 -2.42 -0.16
C ASN A 53 -0.50 -2.00 -0.82
N ILE A 54 0.63 -2.14 -0.14
CA ILE A 54 1.97 -1.90 -0.72
C ILE A 54 2.18 -2.73 -1.98
N ALA A 55 1.88 -4.03 -1.92
CA ALA A 55 2.02 -4.91 -3.09
C ALA A 55 1.15 -4.46 -4.27
N ARG A 56 -0.12 -4.08 -4.02
CA ARG A 56 -1.02 -3.58 -5.07
C ARG A 56 -0.52 -2.29 -5.71
N ILE A 57 -0.04 -1.34 -4.91
CA ILE A 57 0.53 -0.07 -5.41
C ILE A 57 1.73 -0.38 -6.33
N GLN A 58 2.63 -1.26 -5.90
CA GLN A 58 3.78 -1.67 -6.72
C GLN A 58 3.36 -2.36 -8.02
N THR A 59 2.33 -3.21 -7.98
CA THR A 59 1.77 -3.82 -9.19
C THR A 59 1.23 -2.77 -10.14
N VAL A 60 0.44 -1.79 -9.68
CA VAL A 60 -0.10 -0.74 -10.56
C VAL A 60 1.01 0.14 -11.15
N ILE A 61 2.03 0.50 -10.37
CA ILE A 61 3.21 1.23 -10.89
C ILE A 61 3.87 0.43 -12.02
N THR A 62 4.00 -0.89 -11.85
CA THR A 62 4.62 -1.78 -12.85
C THR A 62 3.74 -1.91 -14.10
N GLU A 63 2.42 -2.02 -13.93
CA GLU A 63 1.45 -2.01 -15.03
C GLU A 63 1.53 -0.72 -15.84
N GLN A 64 1.58 0.45 -15.19
CA GLN A 64 1.72 1.75 -15.87
C GLN A 64 3.06 1.88 -16.61
N ALA A 65 4.16 1.42 -16.00
CA ALA A 65 5.48 1.42 -16.62
C ALA A 65 5.55 0.52 -17.86
N ASN A 66 4.91 -0.65 -17.82
CA ASN A 66 4.84 -1.57 -18.97
C ASN A 66 3.88 -1.09 -20.06
N ALA A 67 2.78 -0.42 -19.71
CA ALA A 67 1.84 0.15 -20.68
C ALA A 67 2.44 1.33 -21.47
N SER A 68 3.44 2.00 -20.91
CA SER A 68 4.16 3.11 -21.55
C SER A 68 5.32 2.64 -22.45
N LYS A 69 5.50 1.32 -22.61
CA LYS A 69 6.62 0.68 -23.30
C LYS A 69 6.15 0.02 -24.59
#